data_AF-A0A914IIY3-F1
#
_entry.id   AF-A0A914IIY3-F1
#
_cell.length_a   1.000
_cell.length_b   1.000
_cell.length_c   1.000
_cell.angle_alpha   90.00
_cell.angle_beta   90.00
_cell.angle_gamma   90.00
#
_symmetry.space_group_name_H-M   'P 1'
#
loop_
_entity.id
_entity.type
_entity.pdbx_description
1 polymer ?
#
loop_
_entity_poly.entity_id
_entity_poly.type
_entity_poly.pdbx_seq_one_letter_code
_entity_poly.pdbx_strand_id
1 'polypeptide(L)'
;EEKNEGDAQRVEVYFCQKCKKEVRFPRFNNPIKLLETRNGRCGEWANCFALFCRSVDLETRFVIDNADHVWVEIYSNEKKRWIHCDPCENVMDVPLMYEKGWKKELAYVFAFAKDHVMDVTWRYTFDRQKTTKRRKQVRPIVLINFFNKLNARLQKNLSSERKKVLEERFLAEIVEFILPQNNLRKKSEENQGRNSGSLDWKVERGEAGIDSCVGDSLVPIMITPSQNEIDSKCFEIIYDASKDEYSRTNDTNLSTKKWESQIYEVENIFRKIENDWKKAYLARKQGKEKGFLVWKINLKDLKIKQIEICVNSFKVENGNVFGIVCCGSQCQRLKPNGIIKLDDIKEADYLELRLELSGGNGENSWQHSQLFRTDLNNSEPGLKIKVEFE
;
A
#
# COMPACT_ATOMS: atom_id res chain seq x y z
N GLU A 1 26.91 -28.15 8.10
CA GLU A 1 27.56 -27.56 6.92
C GLU A 1 27.19 -26.08 6.79
N GLU A 2 25.96 -25.73 6.43
CA GLU A 2 25.50 -24.33 6.25
C GLU A 2 25.79 -23.38 7.44
N LYS A 3 25.68 -23.86 8.70
CA LYS A 3 26.09 -23.09 9.88
C LYS A 3 27.58 -22.73 9.88
N ASN A 4 28.44 -23.67 9.49
CA ASN A 4 29.89 -23.49 9.47
C ASN A 4 30.34 -22.66 8.26
N GLU A 5 29.60 -22.71 7.15
CA GLU A 5 29.92 -21.98 5.92
C GLU A 5 29.55 -20.50 5.96
N GLY A 6 28.45 -20.15 6.64
CA GLY A 6 27.93 -18.79 6.59
C GLY A 6 27.13 -18.33 7.81
N ASP A 7 27.31 -18.99 8.96
CA ASP A 7 26.58 -18.71 10.20
C ASP A 7 25.05 -18.73 10.03
N ALA A 8 24.56 -19.71 9.26
CA ALA A 8 23.12 -19.96 9.16
C ALA A 8 22.61 -20.62 10.44
N GLN A 9 21.87 -19.85 11.25
CA GLN A 9 21.23 -20.37 12.46
C GLN A 9 19.87 -21.02 12.19
N ARG A 10 19.23 -20.65 11.08
CA ARG A 10 17.93 -21.16 10.65
C ARG A 10 18.00 -21.52 9.17
N VAL A 11 17.35 -22.64 8.81
CA VAL A 11 17.21 -23.10 7.44
C VAL A 11 15.74 -23.33 7.18
N GLU A 12 15.20 -22.64 6.18
CA GLU A 12 13.83 -22.85 5.72
C GLU A 12 13.85 -23.93 4.64
N VAL A 13 12.87 -24.84 4.66
CA VAL A 13 12.76 -25.89 3.65
C VAL A 13 11.46 -25.70 2.90
N TYR A 14 11.58 -25.57 1.58
CA TYR A 14 10.47 -25.38 0.65
C TYR A 14 10.27 -26.65 -0.17
N PHE A 15 9.03 -27.04 -0.39
CA PHE A 15 8.70 -28.23 -1.17
C PHE A 15 8.10 -27.83 -2.52
N CYS A 16 8.75 -28.24 -3.62
CA CYS A 16 8.22 -27.96 -4.95
C CYS A 16 7.07 -28.93 -5.27
N GLN A 17 5.86 -28.43 -5.42
CA GLN A 17 4.69 -29.27 -5.71
C GLN A 17 4.75 -29.97 -7.06
N LYS A 18 5.49 -29.42 -8.04
CA LYS A 18 5.64 -29.98 -9.39
C LYS A 18 6.65 -31.13 -9.44
N CYS A 19 7.87 -30.92 -8.95
CA CYS A 19 8.94 -31.91 -9.05
C CYS A 19 9.18 -32.71 -7.77
N LYS A 20 8.40 -32.45 -6.71
CA LYS A 20 8.45 -33.15 -5.41
C LYS A 20 9.83 -33.13 -4.74
N LYS A 21 10.67 -32.13 -5.07
CA LYS A 21 11.98 -31.91 -4.46
C LYS A 21 11.91 -30.86 -3.37
N GLU A 22 12.72 -31.07 -2.35
CA GLU A 22 12.99 -30.07 -1.32
C GLU A 22 14.03 -29.06 -1.81
N VAL A 23 13.80 -27.80 -1.49
CA VAL A 23 14.70 -26.67 -1.72
C VAL A 23 14.99 -26.06 -0.35
N ARG A 24 16.28 -26.05 0.03
CA ARG A 24 16.73 -25.45 1.28
C ARG A 24 17.04 -23.98 1.05
N PHE A 25 16.69 -23.16 2.03
CA PHE A 25 16.98 -21.73 2.04
C PHE A 25 17.58 -21.36 3.41
N PRO A 26 18.92 -21.46 3.54
CA PRO A 26 19.62 -21.08 4.76
C PRO A 26 19.60 -19.57 4.95
N ARG A 27 19.29 -19.11 6.17
CA ARG A 27 19.33 -17.70 6.57
C ARG A 27 20.73 -17.35 7.08
N PHE A 28 21.64 -17.01 6.16
CA PHE A 28 23.05 -16.75 6.46
C PHE A 28 23.25 -15.38 7.14
N ASN A 29 24.11 -15.34 8.17
CA ASN A 29 24.50 -14.09 8.85
C ASN A 29 25.91 -13.61 8.47
N ASN A 30 26.74 -14.46 7.88
CA ASN A 30 28.05 -14.04 7.37
C ASN A 30 27.89 -13.23 6.07
N PRO A 31 28.22 -11.92 6.06
CA PRO A 31 28.01 -11.09 4.88
C PRO A 31 28.90 -11.48 3.70
N ILE A 32 30.03 -12.17 3.92
CA ILE A 32 30.86 -12.70 2.82
C ILE A 32 30.10 -13.79 2.06
N LYS A 33 29.37 -14.67 2.77
CA LYS A 33 28.54 -15.70 2.13
C LYS A 33 27.40 -15.07 1.33
N LEU A 34 26.86 -13.95 1.79
CA LEU A 34 25.80 -13.21 1.09
C LEU A 34 26.25 -12.63 -0.27
N LEU A 35 27.55 -12.31 -0.43
CA LEU A 35 28.12 -11.88 -1.71
C LEU A 35 28.09 -12.99 -2.78
N GLU A 36 28.14 -14.25 -2.32
CA GLU A 36 28.04 -15.44 -3.17
C GLU A 36 26.58 -15.79 -3.45
N THR A 37 25.74 -15.88 -2.42
CA THR A 37 24.34 -16.33 -2.58
C THR A 37 23.46 -15.28 -3.28
N ARG A 38 23.74 -13.99 -3.08
CA ARG A 38 23.06 -12.83 -3.69
C ARG A 38 21.53 -12.91 -3.60
N ASN A 39 21.04 -13.51 -2.52
CA ASN A 39 19.62 -13.68 -2.25
C ASN A 39 19.38 -13.64 -0.72
N GLY A 40 18.14 -13.40 -0.33
CA GLY A 40 17.79 -13.18 1.07
C GLY A 40 16.51 -12.39 1.27
N ARG A 41 16.18 -12.09 2.52
CA ARG A 41 15.15 -11.13 2.93
C ARG A 41 15.81 -9.92 3.59
N CYS A 42 15.03 -9.06 4.24
CA CYS A 42 15.54 -7.79 4.77
C CYS A 42 16.79 -7.92 5.66
N GLY A 43 16.89 -8.99 6.45
CA GLY A 43 18.08 -9.34 7.22
C GLY A 43 19.36 -9.40 6.37
N GLU A 44 19.36 -10.27 5.37
CA GLU A 44 20.50 -10.48 4.47
C GLU A 44 20.81 -9.23 3.62
N TRP A 45 19.77 -8.58 3.10
CA TRP A 45 19.92 -7.37 2.28
C TRP A 45 20.56 -6.23 3.09
N ALA A 46 20.05 -5.94 4.29
CA ALA A 46 20.62 -4.91 5.16
C ALA A 46 22.05 -5.27 5.59
N ASN A 47 22.32 -6.54 5.91
CA ASN A 47 23.63 -7.00 6.36
C ASN A 47 24.69 -6.86 5.25
N CYS A 48 24.39 -7.35 4.05
CA CYS A 48 25.28 -7.23 2.90
C CYS A 48 25.46 -5.76 2.48
N PHE A 49 24.40 -4.95 2.52
CA PHE A 49 24.51 -3.52 2.20
C PHE A 49 25.36 -2.75 3.22
N ALA A 50 25.23 -3.05 4.52
CA ALA A 50 26.08 -2.46 5.55
C ALA A 50 27.56 -2.80 5.32
N LEU A 51 27.88 -4.02 4.88
CA LEU A 51 29.23 -4.39 4.46
C LEU A 51 29.72 -3.49 3.31
N PHE A 52 28.91 -3.30 2.26
CA PHE A 52 29.29 -2.42 1.16
C PHE A 52 29.54 -0.98 1.62
N CYS A 53 28.65 -0.39 2.42
CA CYS A 53 28.83 0.96 2.93
C CYS A 53 30.14 1.09 3.72
N ARG A 54 30.43 0.14 4.61
CA ARG A 54 31.68 0.14 5.38
C ARG A 54 32.92 -0.10 4.52
N SER A 55 32.82 -0.87 3.45
CA SER A 55 33.95 -1.14 2.53
C SER A 55 34.41 0.10 1.76
N VAL A 56 33.51 1.06 1.54
CA VAL A 56 33.82 2.36 0.92
C VAL A 56 33.98 3.48 1.97
N ASP A 57 34.27 3.09 3.21
CA ASP A 57 34.50 3.95 4.38
C ASP A 57 33.37 4.94 4.71
N LEU A 58 32.13 4.59 4.39
CA LEU A 58 30.99 5.32 4.93
C LEU A 58 30.81 4.96 6.41
N GLU A 59 30.50 5.96 7.23
CA GLU A 59 30.08 5.71 8.60
C GLU A 59 28.66 5.14 8.57
N THR A 60 28.49 3.95 9.14
CA THR A 60 27.29 3.14 8.95
C THR A 60 26.76 2.64 10.29
N ARG A 61 25.44 2.65 10.45
CA ARG A 61 24.73 1.95 11.51
C ARG A 61 23.86 0.86 10.91
N PHE A 62 23.80 -0.28 11.57
CA PHE A 62 22.78 -1.29 11.35
C PHE A 62 21.59 -0.99 12.27
N VAL A 63 20.39 -0.90 11.72
CA VAL A 63 19.20 -0.48 12.45
C VAL A 63 18.19 -1.61 12.54
N ILE A 64 17.62 -1.81 13.72
CA ILE A 64 16.66 -2.88 14.02
C ILE A 64 15.43 -2.27 14.68
N ASP A 65 14.25 -2.63 14.19
CA ASP A 65 12.98 -2.31 14.85
C ASP A 65 12.44 -3.46 15.71
N ASN A 66 11.45 -3.16 16.54
CA ASN A 66 10.73 -4.16 17.34
C ASN A 66 9.63 -4.90 16.56
N ALA A 67 9.53 -4.68 15.25
CA ALA A 67 8.46 -5.17 14.37
C ALA A 67 9.03 -6.03 13.23
N ASP A 68 10.15 -6.72 13.48
CA ASP A 68 10.79 -7.68 12.58
C ASP A 68 11.24 -7.09 11.22
N HIS A 69 11.86 -5.90 11.26
CA HIS A 69 12.54 -5.32 10.10
C HIS A 69 13.86 -4.66 10.48
N VAL A 70 14.78 -4.64 9.51
CA VAL A 70 16.12 -4.11 9.67
C VAL A 70 16.53 -3.34 8.42
N TRP A 71 17.35 -2.31 8.61
CA TRP A 71 17.87 -1.45 7.55
C TRP A 71 19.19 -0.79 7.98
N VAL A 72 19.65 0.22 7.23
CA VAL A 72 20.94 0.87 7.44
C VAL A 72 20.78 2.39 7.60
N GLU A 73 21.61 3.02 8.42
CA GLU A 73 21.83 4.47 8.35
C GLU A 73 23.26 4.78 7.92
N ILE A 74 23.44 5.81 7.09
CA ILE A 74 24.76 6.33 6.71
C ILE A 74 24.91 7.78 7.16
N TYR A 75 26.07 8.17 7.68
CA TYR A 75 26.30 9.58 8.04
C TYR A 75 26.67 10.39 6.80
N SER A 76 25.93 11.47 6.52
CA SER A 76 26.27 12.41 5.46
C SER A 76 27.06 13.58 6.02
N ASN A 77 28.31 13.72 5.56
CA ASN A 77 29.17 14.85 5.92
C ASN A 77 28.68 16.18 5.35
N GLU A 78 27.96 16.16 4.23
CA GLU A 78 27.36 17.34 3.59
C GLU A 78 26.13 17.81 4.37
N LYS A 79 25.20 16.88 4.66
CA LYS A 79 23.96 17.19 5.39
C LYS A 79 24.14 17.24 6.92
N LYS A 80 25.33 16.89 7.41
CA LYS A 80 25.70 16.83 8.84
C LYS A 80 24.74 15.98 9.70
N ARG A 81 24.16 14.93 9.13
CA ARG A 81 23.21 14.04 9.83
C ARG A 81 23.22 12.62 9.30
N TRP A 82 22.61 11.71 10.06
CA TRP A 82 22.34 10.34 9.64
C TRP A 82 21.21 10.30 8.61
N ILE A 83 21.43 9.53 7.56
CA ILE A 83 20.52 9.31 6.44
C ILE A 83 20.01 7.87 6.54
N HIS A 84 18.69 7.73 6.56
CA HIS A 84 18.01 6.44 6.44
C HIS A 84 18.26 5.79 5.07
N CYS A 85 18.59 4.51 5.04
CA CYS A 85 18.77 3.70 3.82
C CYS A 85 18.12 2.32 3.99
N ASP A 86 17.11 2.01 3.19
CA ASP A 86 16.55 0.66 3.11
C ASP A 86 16.91 0.03 1.75
N PRO A 87 17.87 -0.92 1.70
CA PRO A 87 18.28 -1.57 0.46
C PRO A 87 17.24 -2.54 -0.09
N CYS A 88 16.31 -3.05 0.74
CA CYS A 88 15.25 -3.96 0.30
C CYS A 88 14.20 -3.23 -0.53
N GLU A 89 14.01 -1.96 -0.18
CA GLU A 89 13.01 -1.08 -0.78
C GLU A 89 13.60 -0.14 -1.82
N ASN A 90 14.94 -0.08 -1.90
CA ASN A 90 15.69 0.89 -2.71
C ASN A 90 15.32 2.34 -2.38
N VAL A 91 15.19 2.64 -1.08
CA VAL A 91 14.74 3.94 -0.59
C VAL A 91 15.82 4.60 0.26
N MET A 92 16.04 5.90 0.03
CA MET A 92 16.96 6.73 0.80
C MET A 92 16.28 7.99 1.33
N ASP A 93 16.58 8.28 2.59
CA ASP A 93 16.18 9.48 3.29
C ASP A 93 14.65 9.58 3.49
N VAL A 94 13.95 8.46 3.73
CA VAL A 94 12.48 8.36 3.94
C VAL A 94 12.12 7.55 5.21
N PRO A 95 12.44 8.03 6.42
CA PRO A 95 12.33 7.24 7.65
C PRO A 95 10.87 7.01 8.07
N LEU A 96 9.94 7.88 7.67
CA LEU A 96 8.53 7.71 8.04
C LEU A 96 7.80 6.68 7.19
N MET A 97 8.44 6.06 6.19
CA MET A 97 7.81 5.02 5.35
C MET A 97 7.27 3.85 6.16
N TYR A 98 7.90 3.50 7.27
CA TYR A 98 7.47 2.39 8.11
C TYR A 98 6.19 2.70 8.88
N GLU A 99 6.14 3.82 9.60
CA GLU A 99 4.94 4.19 10.39
C GLU A 99 3.83 4.75 9.50
N LYS A 100 4.14 5.64 8.55
CA LYS A 100 3.12 6.26 7.68
C LYS A 100 2.74 5.38 6.50
N GLY A 101 3.71 4.81 5.79
CA GLY A 101 3.49 3.98 4.62
C GLY A 101 2.98 2.60 5.01
N TRP A 102 3.78 1.85 5.76
CA TRP A 102 3.48 0.46 6.13
C TRP A 102 2.58 0.32 7.35
N LYS A 103 2.19 1.43 7.98
CA LYS A 103 1.35 1.46 9.19
C LYS A 103 1.92 0.66 10.35
N LYS A 104 3.25 0.49 10.40
CA LYS A 104 3.91 -0.22 11.50
C LYS A 104 3.71 0.52 12.81
N GLU A 105 3.29 -0.21 13.83
CA GLU A 105 3.17 0.29 15.19
C GLU A 105 4.50 0.20 15.94
N LEU A 106 5.44 1.08 15.56
CA LEU A 106 6.78 1.10 16.15
C LEU A 106 6.75 1.48 17.63
N ALA A 107 7.60 0.80 18.41
CA ALA A 107 7.84 1.09 19.83
C ALA A 107 9.32 1.37 20.09
N TYR A 108 10.22 0.54 19.55
CA TYR A 108 11.66 0.66 19.75
C TYR A 108 12.38 0.47 18.41
N VAL A 109 13.25 1.41 18.08
CA VAL A 109 14.18 1.31 16.95
C VAL A 109 15.58 1.65 17.44
N PHE A 110 16.50 0.72 17.31
CA PHE A 110 17.86 0.85 17.81
C PHE A 110 18.87 0.77 16.67
N ALA A 111 19.85 1.68 16.69
CA ALA A 111 20.91 1.74 15.70
C ALA A 111 22.25 1.35 16.34
N PHE A 112 23.00 0.49 15.65
CA PHE A 112 24.27 -0.06 16.10
C PHE A 112 25.38 0.33 15.12
N ALA A 113 26.34 1.13 15.59
CA ALA A 113 27.58 1.43 14.87
C ALA A 113 28.76 0.73 15.55
N LYS A 114 29.95 0.85 14.94
CA LYS A 114 31.20 0.33 15.52
C LYS A 114 31.58 0.96 16.86
N ASP A 115 31.16 2.20 17.11
CA ASP A 115 31.62 3.04 18.23
C ASP A 115 30.48 3.56 19.12
N HIS A 116 29.22 3.25 18.79
CA HIS A 116 28.08 3.65 19.62
C HIS A 116 26.80 2.86 19.26
N VAL A 117 25.86 2.88 20.20
CA VAL A 117 24.48 2.44 20.03
C VAL A 117 23.56 3.62 20.38
N MET A 118 22.47 3.78 19.63
CA MET A 118 21.54 4.89 19.79
C MET A 118 20.08 4.43 19.70
N ASP A 119 19.24 5.02 20.54
CA ASP A 119 17.78 4.95 20.35
C ASP A 119 17.36 5.96 19.29
N VAL A 120 17.07 5.46 18.08
CA VAL A 120 16.69 6.28 16.93
C VAL A 120 15.19 6.26 16.68
N THR A 121 14.38 5.71 17.60
CA THR A 121 12.92 5.57 17.46
C THR A 121 12.26 6.83 16.94
N TRP A 122 12.62 7.98 17.49
CA TRP A 122 11.98 9.26 17.20
C TRP A 122 12.17 9.76 15.77
N ARG A 123 13.19 9.26 15.05
CA ARG A 123 13.37 9.51 13.61
C ARG A 123 12.29 8.83 12.76
N TYR A 124 11.88 7.64 13.19
CA TYR A 124 11.00 6.73 12.44
C TYR A 124 9.53 6.82 12.87
N THR A 125 9.22 7.69 13.85
CA THR A 125 7.86 7.90 14.35
C THR A 125 7.45 9.36 14.29
N PHE A 126 6.28 9.60 13.73
CA PHE A 126 5.55 10.86 13.72
C PHE A 126 4.59 10.97 14.90
N ASP A 127 3.85 9.91 15.25
CA ASP A 127 2.94 9.91 16.41
C ASP A 127 3.66 9.47 17.69
N ARG A 128 4.35 10.45 18.31
CA ARG A 128 5.13 10.22 19.53
C ARG A 128 4.26 9.81 20.72
N GLN A 129 3.02 10.26 20.79
CA GLN A 129 2.14 9.93 21.91
C GLN A 129 1.76 8.45 21.86
N LYS A 130 1.35 7.94 20.69
CA LYS A 130 1.07 6.51 20.51
C LYS A 130 2.33 5.67 20.72
N THR A 131 3.46 6.09 20.15
CA THR A 131 4.75 5.40 20.32
C THR A 131 5.13 5.30 21.79
N THR A 132 5.01 6.38 22.57
CA THR A 132 5.29 6.38 24.01
C THR A 132 4.39 5.41 24.77
N LYS A 133 3.09 5.32 24.41
CA LYS A 133 2.17 4.36 25.02
C LYS A 133 2.55 2.90 24.74
N ARG A 134 3.20 2.60 23.61
CA ARG A 134 3.67 1.24 23.27
C ARG A 134 4.98 0.86 23.96
N ARG A 135 5.79 1.83 24.40
CA ARG A 135 7.11 1.63 25.02
C ARG A 135 7.02 1.17 26.48
N LYS A 136 6.58 -0.06 26.70
CA LYS A 136 6.33 -0.64 28.04
C LYS A 136 7.40 -1.63 28.53
N GLN A 137 8.31 -2.08 27.66
CA GLN A 137 9.26 -3.16 27.99
C GLN A 137 10.37 -2.71 28.96
N VAL A 138 10.75 -1.44 28.94
CA VAL A 138 11.81 -0.89 29.78
C VAL A 138 11.51 0.56 30.16
N ARG A 139 11.85 0.94 31.39
CA ARG A 139 11.72 2.33 31.86
C ARG A 139 12.69 3.22 31.07
N PRO A 140 12.27 4.39 30.54
CA PRO A 140 13.12 5.24 29.72
C PRO A 140 14.48 5.57 30.35
N ILE A 141 14.51 5.90 31.64
CA ILE A 141 15.75 6.22 32.35
C ILE A 141 16.72 5.04 32.45
N VAL A 142 16.20 3.81 32.56
CA VAL A 142 17.02 2.59 32.61
C VAL A 142 17.67 2.35 31.25
N LEU A 143 16.90 2.52 30.17
CA LEU A 143 17.39 2.37 28.81
C LEU A 143 18.48 3.41 28.47
N ILE A 144 18.26 4.68 28.83
CA ILE A 144 19.26 5.75 28.64
C ILE A 144 20.54 5.43 29.40
N ASN A 145 20.43 5.04 30.68
CA ASN A 145 21.60 4.68 31.49
C ASN A 145 22.34 3.46 30.94
N PHE A 146 21.61 2.49 30.38
CA PHE A 146 22.21 1.33 29.72
C PHE A 146 23.03 1.76 28.49
N PHE A 147 22.47 2.56 27.59
CA PHE A 147 23.19 3.05 26.42
C PHE A 147 24.39 3.93 26.79
N ASN A 148 24.27 4.81 27.78
CA ASN A 148 25.40 5.60 28.26
C ASN A 148 26.57 4.72 28.73
N LYS A 149 26.29 3.68 29.53
CA LYS A 149 27.32 2.73 29.98
C LYS A 149 27.89 1.89 28.84
N LEU A 150 27.06 1.49 27.88
CA LEU A 150 27.52 0.71 26.72
C LEU A 150 28.41 1.56 25.81
N ASN A 151 27.98 2.78 25.49
CA ASN A 151 28.75 3.73 24.67
C ASN A 151 30.07 4.11 25.35
N ALA A 152 30.08 4.33 26.67
CA ALA A 152 31.33 4.57 27.40
C ALA A 152 32.35 3.43 27.24
N ARG A 153 31.89 2.16 27.18
CA ARG A 153 32.76 1.01 26.94
C ARG A 153 33.24 0.96 25.48
N LEU A 154 32.33 1.13 24.52
CA LEU A 154 32.66 1.13 23.09
C LEU A 154 33.64 2.26 22.72
N GLN A 155 33.54 3.40 23.40
CA GLN A 155 34.33 4.59 23.12
C GLN A 155 35.60 4.69 23.96
N LYS A 156 35.88 3.73 24.87
CA LYS A 156 37.00 3.80 25.82
C LYS A 156 38.32 4.14 25.15
N ASN A 157 38.63 3.44 24.05
CA ASN A 157 39.91 3.52 23.33
C ASN A 157 39.87 4.49 22.13
N LEU A 158 38.81 5.28 21.95
CA LEU A 158 38.75 6.28 20.89
C LEU A 158 39.56 7.53 21.28
N SER A 159 40.09 8.21 20.26
CA SER A 159 40.77 9.48 20.42
C SER A 159 39.83 10.58 20.94
N SER A 160 40.41 11.61 21.56
CA SER A 160 39.69 12.81 22.02
C SER A 160 38.89 13.47 20.89
N GLU A 161 39.46 13.54 19.70
CA GLU A 161 38.87 14.18 18.53
C GLU A 161 37.63 13.40 18.07
N ARG A 162 37.72 12.06 18.01
CA ARG A 162 36.58 11.25 17.62
C ARG A 162 35.45 11.30 18.65
N LYS A 163 35.79 11.31 19.95
CA LYS A 163 34.79 11.47 21.03
C LYS A 163 34.03 12.78 20.89
N LYS A 164 34.74 13.89 20.65
CA LYS A 164 34.12 15.20 20.42
C LYS A 164 33.18 15.20 19.21
N VAL A 165 33.58 14.60 18.09
CA VAL A 165 32.71 14.45 16.90
C VAL A 165 31.46 13.64 17.22
N LEU A 166 31.58 12.56 17.99
CA LEU A 166 30.42 11.75 18.39
C LEU A 166 29.46 12.51 19.31
N GLU A 167 29.99 13.29 20.25
CA GLU A 167 29.19 14.15 21.15
C GLU A 167 28.43 15.23 20.37
N GLU A 168 29.10 15.94 19.45
CA GLU A 168 28.48 16.96 18.60
C GLU A 168 27.34 16.37 17.75
N ARG A 169 27.57 15.20 17.15
CA ARG A 169 26.56 14.50 16.35
C ARG A 169 25.41 13.97 17.19
N PHE A 170 25.70 13.46 18.39
CA PHE A 170 24.66 13.02 19.33
C PHE A 170 23.74 14.19 19.70
N LEU A 171 24.29 15.36 20.03
CA LEU A 171 23.50 16.55 20.34
C LEU A 171 22.63 16.99 19.14
N ALA A 172 23.20 17.02 17.94
CA ALA A 172 22.45 17.34 16.73
C ALA A 172 21.29 16.36 16.48
N GLU A 173 21.51 15.07 16.72
CA GLU A 173 20.51 14.01 16.59
C GLU A 173 19.41 14.12 17.67
N ILE A 174 19.75 14.48 18.91
CA ILE A 174 18.74 14.77 19.94
C ILE A 174 17.88 15.98 19.55
N VAL A 175 18.46 17.03 18.97
CA VAL A 175 17.70 18.20 18.48
C VAL A 175 16.75 17.80 17.34
N GLU A 176 17.20 16.97 16.38
CA GLU A 176 16.34 16.35 15.35
C GLU A 176 15.17 15.61 16.03
N PHE A 177 15.46 14.83 17.06
CA PHE A 177 14.44 14.04 17.77
C PHE A 177 13.51 14.86 18.64
N ILE A 178 13.83 16.10 18.99
CA ILE A 178 12.91 16.95 19.75
C ILE A 178 11.95 17.66 18.80
N LEU A 179 12.39 18.03 17.59
CA LEU A 179 11.64 18.84 16.62
C LEU A 179 10.93 17.97 15.56
N PRO A 180 9.62 17.64 15.69
CA PRO A 180 8.94 16.70 14.80
C PRO A 180 8.85 17.22 13.35
N GLN A 181 8.87 18.54 13.17
CA GLN A 181 8.82 19.17 11.84
C GLN A 181 10.05 18.84 10.99
N ASN A 182 11.20 18.57 11.62
CA ASN A 182 12.43 18.20 10.91
C ASN A 182 12.39 16.75 10.39
N ASN A 183 11.49 15.92 10.93
CA ASN A 183 11.31 14.53 10.50
C ASN A 183 10.29 14.41 9.36
N LEU A 184 9.45 15.44 9.14
CA LEU A 184 8.53 15.51 8.00
C LEU A 184 9.31 15.87 6.74
N ARG A 185 9.88 14.86 6.08
CA ARG A 185 10.48 15.07 4.77
C ARG A 185 9.30 15.15 3.80
N LYS A 186 9.14 16.26 3.09
CA LYS A 186 8.04 16.47 2.12
C LYS A 186 8.22 15.58 0.87
N LYS A 187 8.45 14.28 1.07
CA LYS A 187 8.61 13.27 0.03
C LYS A 187 7.35 12.41 -0.01
N SER A 188 6.75 12.27 -1.19
CA SER A 188 5.61 11.39 -1.42
C SER A 188 5.91 9.92 -1.05
N GLU A 189 7.19 9.55 -1.11
CA GLU A 189 7.74 8.24 -0.74
C GLU A 189 7.41 7.83 0.71
N GLU A 190 7.18 8.77 1.63
CA GLU A 190 6.83 8.46 3.03
C GLU A 190 5.49 7.72 3.16
N ASN A 191 4.62 7.82 2.16
CA ASN A 191 3.31 7.17 2.16
C ASN A 191 3.29 5.85 1.38
N GLN A 192 4.42 5.44 0.79
CA GLN A 192 4.49 4.23 -0.02
C GLN A 192 4.40 2.98 0.84
N GLY A 193 3.71 1.99 0.31
CA GLY A 193 3.69 0.65 0.87
C GLY A 193 5.00 -0.10 0.70
N ARG A 194 5.05 -1.28 1.31
CA ARG A 194 6.18 -2.18 1.18
C ARG A 194 6.26 -2.73 -0.23
N ASN A 195 7.42 -2.62 -0.83
CA ASN A 195 7.71 -3.20 -2.13
C ASN A 195 8.17 -4.65 -1.98
N SER A 196 9.05 -4.96 -1.02
CA SER A 196 9.61 -6.29 -0.82
C SER A 196 8.65 -7.31 -0.17
N GLY A 197 8.81 -8.59 -0.48
CA GLY A 197 7.97 -9.69 0.03
C GLY A 197 6.75 -9.98 -0.84
N SER A 198 6.11 -11.15 -0.63
CA SER A 198 4.91 -11.54 -1.39
C SER A 198 3.72 -10.66 -1.03
N LEU A 199 2.76 -10.52 -1.96
CA LEU A 199 1.57 -9.69 -1.72
C LEU A 199 0.77 -10.18 -0.52
N ASP A 200 0.55 -11.50 -0.40
CA ASP A 200 -0.18 -12.10 0.72
C ASP A 200 0.46 -11.77 2.08
N TRP A 201 1.80 -11.83 2.15
CA TRP A 201 2.55 -11.49 3.34
C TRP A 201 2.50 -9.99 3.69
N LYS A 202 2.53 -9.12 2.67
CA LYS A 202 2.36 -7.67 2.87
C LYS A 202 0.95 -7.31 3.35
N VAL A 203 -0.07 -7.99 2.84
CA VAL A 203 -1.47 -7.80 3.23
C VAL A 203 -1.73 -8.30 4.65
N GLU A 204 -1.25 -9.50 5.00
CA GLU A 204 -1.38 -10.08 6.36
C GLU A 204 -0.82 -9.13 7.44
N ARG A 205 0.25 -8.40 7.11
CA ARG A 205 0.91 -7.48 8.02
C ARG A 205 0.44 -6.03 7.92
N GLY A 206 -0.47 -5.71 6.99
CA GLY A 206 -0.93 -4.35 6.72
C GLY A 206 0.15 -3.43 6.12
N GLU A 207 1.25 -3.99 5.64
CA GLU A 207 2.44 -3.25 5.16
C GLU A 207 2.38 -2.93 3.67
N ALA A 208 1.38 -3.41 2.93
CA ALA A 208 1.24 -3.18 1.48
C ALA A 208 1.02 -1.69 1.11
N GLY A 209 0.85 -0.83 2.11
CA GLY A 209 0.57 0.60 1.95
C GLY A 209 -0.79 0.88 1.34
N ILE A 210 -1.09 2.17 1.27
CA ILE A 210 -2.39 2.67 0.81
C ILE A 210 -2.68 2.23 -0.64
N ASP A 211 -1.65 1.92 -1.43
CA ASP A 211 -1.77 1.52 -2.83
C ASP A 211 -1.90 0.02 -3.09
N SER A 212 -1.66 -0.87 -2.13
CA SER A 212 -1.83 -2.33 -2.36
C SER A 212 -2.63 -3.11 -1.31
N CYS A 213 -3.15 -2.42 -0.29
CA CYS A 213 -4.22 -2.95 0.57
C CYS A 213 -5.59 -2.54 0.03
N VAL A 214 -6.06 -3.13 -1.07
CA VAL A 214 -7.49 -3.07 -1.45
C VAL A 214 -8.08 -4.48 -1.48
N GLY A 215 -8.14 -5.04 -0.28
CA GLY A 215 -9.10 -6.05 0.12
C GLY A 215 -9.66 -5.62 1.47
N ASP A 216 -10.91 -5.16 1.45
CA ASP A 216 -11.84 -5.16 2.58
C ASP A 216 -11.92 -3.95 3.52
N SER A 217 -11.42 -2.78 3.13
CA SER A 217 -12.01 -1.51 3.60
C SER A 217 -11.76 -0.39 2.60
N LEU A 218 -12.52 -0.40 1.50
CA LEU A 218 -12.84 0.87 0.85
C LEU A 218 -13.58 1.73 1.87
N VAL A 219 -13.17 2.99 2.03
CA VAL A 219 -14.08 3.96 2.66
C VAL A 219 -15.27 4.06 1.71
N PRO A 220 -16.50 3.75 2.15
CA PRO A 220 -17.66 3.77 1.26
C PRO A 220 -17.87 5.19 0.73
N ILE A 221 -17.75 5.37 -0.59
CA ILE A 221 -17.95 6.66 -1.24
C ILE A 221 -19.39 6.76 -1.70
N MET A 222 -20.10 7.73 -1.14
CA MET A 222 -21.39 8.18 -1.65
C MET A 222 -21.14 9.40 -2.54
N ILE A 223 -21.48 9.27 -3.82
CA ILE A 223 -21.27 10.31 -4.82
C ILE A 223 -22.34 11.38 -4.64
N THR A 224 -21.92 12.63 -4.38
CA THR A 224 -22.86 13.75 -4.32
C THR A 224 -22.74 14.60 -5.60
N PRO A 225 -23.87 14.93 -6.27
CA PRO A 225 -23.90 15.94 -7.33
C PRO A 225 -23.39 17.29 -6.81
N SER A 226 -22.56 17.98 -7.58
CA SER A 226 -22.08 19.32 -7.24
C SER A 226 -23.17 20.36 -7.45
N GLN A 227 -23.01 21.56 -6.87
CA GLN A 227 -23.97 22.64 -7.08
C GLN A 227 -24.10 23.01 -8.57
N ASN A 228 -22.98 22.99 -9.32
CA ASN A 228 -23.00 23.25 -10.76
C ASN A 228 -23.80 22.18 -11.53
N GLU A 229 -23.71 20.91 -11.14
CA GLU A 229 -24.47 19.81 -11.76
C GLU A 229 -25.97 19.91 -11.47
N ILE A 230 -26.33 20.39 -10.26
CA ILE A 230 -27.71 20.67 -9.87
C ILE A 230 -28.25 21.88 -10.65
N ASP A 231 -27.49 22.98 -10.71
CA ASP A 231 -27.88 24.20 -11.41
C ASP A 231 -28.01 23.99 -12.93
N SER A 232 -27.15 23.15 -13.51
CA SER A 232 -27.23 22.71 -14.91
C SER A 232 -28.27 21.61 -15.16
N LYS A 233 -28.98 21.17 -14.11
CA LYS A 233 -30.01 20.13 -14.11
C LYS A 233 -29.56 18.77 -14.63
N CYS A 234 -28.26 18.50 -14.61
CA CYS A 234 -27.71 17.26 -15.16
C CYS A 234 -26.43 16.85 -14.42
N PHE A 235 -26.50 15.69 -13.77
CA PHE A 235 -25.34 14.95 -13.26
C PHE A 235 -25.03 13.79 -14.22
N GLU A 236 -23.78 13.67 -14.66
CA GLU A 236 -23.34 12.56 -15.51
C GLU A 236 -21.94 12.10 -15.09
N ILE A 237 -21.82 10.85 -14.68
CA ILE A 237 -20.54 10.20 -14.37
C ILE A 237 -20.30 9.02 -15.30
N ILE A 238 -19.07 8.94 -15.81
CA ILE A 238 -18.64 7.96 -16.79
C ILE A 238 -17.39 7.27 -16.26
N TYR A 239 -17.29 5.94 -16.39
CA TYR A 239 -16.07 5.19 -16.10
C TYR A 239 -15.49 4.56 -17.38
N ASP A 240 -14.21 4.82 -17.63
CA ASP A 240 -13.43 4.22 -18.72
C ASP A 240 -12.43 3.20 -18.15
N ALA A 241 -12.69 1.91 -18.42
CA ALA A 241 -11.84 0.83 -17.95
C ALA A 241 -10.47 0.80 -18.62
N SER A 242 -10.26 1.42 -19.79
CA SER A 242 -8.94 1.47 -20.45
C SER A 242 -7.99 2.41 -19.71
N LYS A 243 -8.48 3.60 -19.33
CA LYS A 243 -7.75 4.67 -18.63
C LYS A 243 -7.78 4.50 -17.12
N ASP A 244 -8.66 3.64 -16.63
CA ASP A 244 -8.96 3.45 -15.22
C ASP A 244 -9.32 4.77 -14.55
N GLU A 245 -10.34 5.44 -15.09
CA GLU A 245 -10.67 6.81 -14.74
C GLU A 245 -12.18 7.05 -14.80
N TYR A 246 -12.68 7.80 -13.82
CA TYR A 246 -13.99 8.41 -13.87
C TYR A 246 -13.90 9.85 -14.36
N SER A 247 -14.84 10.26 -15.20
CA SER A 247 -15.02 11.65 -15.64
C SER A 247 -16.45 12.11 -15.40
N ARG A 248 -16.61 13.41 -15.07
CA ARG A 248 -17.91 14.08 -14.97
C ARG A 248 -18.06 15.15 -16.04
N THR A 249 -19.16 15.12 -16.78
CA THR A 249 -19.31 15.91 -18.03
C THR A 249 -19.48 17.41 -17.77
N ASN A 250 -20.12 17.80 -16.66
CA ASN A 250 -20.36 19.19 -16.28
C ASN A 250 -19.36 19.74 -15.26
N ASP A 251 -18.33 18.96 -14.91
CA ASP A 251 -17.22 19.38 -14.05
C ASP A 251 -15.91 18.73 -14.53
N THR A 252 -15.36 19.28 -15.61
CA THR A 252 -14.22 18.73 -16.36
C THR A 252 -12.91 18.69 -15.56
N ASN A 253 -12.85 19.32 -14.38
CA ASN A 253 -11.70 19.27 -13.48
C ASN A 253 -11.80 18.15 -12.43
N LEU A 254 -12.91 17.40 -12.37
CA LEU A 254 -13.13 16.29 -11.45
C LEU A 254 -12.94 14.94 -12.15
N SER A 255 -11.73 14.68 -12.64
CA SER A 255 -11.35 13.32 -13.04
C SER A 255 -10.71 12.59 -11.85
N THR A 256 -11.16 11.37 -11.60
CA THR A 256 -10.61 10.54 -10.52
C THR A 256 -10.06 9.25 -11.10
N LYS A 257 -8.79 8.97 -10.80
CA LYS A 257 -8.11 7.75 -11.22
C LYS A 257 -8.49 6.59 -10.31
N LYS A 258 -8.41 5.39 -10.87
CA LYS A 258 -8.71 4.09 -10.26
C LYS A 258 -10.21 3.82 -10.13
N TRP A 259 -10.66 2.65 -10.56
CA TRP A 259 -12.07 2.22 -10.48
C TRP A 259 -12.61 2.18 -9.06
N GLU A 260 -11.75 1.97 -8.06
CA GLU A 260 -12.09 1.93 -6.65
C GLU A 260 -12.50 3.30 -6.09
N SER A 261 -12.12 4.39 -6.75
CA SER A 261 -12.24 5.76 -6.23
C SER A 261 -13.67 6.32 -6.12
N GLN A 262 -14.67 5.64 -6.69
CA GLN A 262 -16.08 6.07 -6.65
C GLN A 262 -17.01 4.94 -6.19
N ILE A 263 -16.45 3.90 -5.55
CA ILE A 263 -17.20 2.72 -5.13
C ILE A 263 -17.70 2.90 -3.69
N TYR A 264 -18.96 2.55 -3.48
CA TYR A 264 -19.56 2.49 -2.15
C TYR A 264 -19.23 1.18 -1.44
N GLU A 265 -19.35 0.05 -2.13
CA GLU A 265 -19.08 -1.28 -1.57
C GLU A 265 -18.47 -2.18 -2.65
N VAL A 266 -17.50 -3.01 -2.29
CA VAL A 266 -16.93 -4.01 -3.20
C VAL A 266 -16.57 -5.27 -2.45
N GLU A 267 -16.70 -6.41 -3.13
CA GLU A 267 -16.11 -7.65 -2.67
C GLU A 267 -15.54 -8.43 -3.85
N ASN A 268 -14.33 -8.98 -3.68
CA ASN A 268 -13.72 -9.93 -4.62
C ASN A 268 -13.62 -9.46 -6.08
N ILE A 269 -13.50 -8.16 -6.35
CA ILE A 269 -13.28 -7.62 -7.71
C ILE A 269 -11.87 -7.07 -7.87
N PHE A 270 -11.34 -7.12 -9.09
CA PHE A 270 -10.14 -6.40 -9.50
C PHE A 270 -10.19 -6.02 -10.98
N ARG A 271 -9.36 -5.04 -11.37
CA ARG A 271 -9.15 -4.65 -12.77
C ARG A 271 -8.04 -5.50 -13.42
N LYS A 272 -8.35 -6.09 -14.56
CA LYS A 272 -7.41 -6.88 -15.37
C LYS A 272 -7.05 -6.13 -16.65
N ILE A 273 -5.75 -6.10 -16.97
CA ILE A 273 -5.23 -5.75 -18.29
C ILE A 273 -4.69 -7.03 -18.96
N GLU A 274 -5.13 -7.27 -20.19
CA GLU A 274 -4.58 -8.27 -21.10
C GLU A 274 -3.69 -7.56 -22.13
N ASN A 275 -2.37 -7.65 -21.97
CA ASN A 275 -1.43 -6.99 -22.87
C ASN A 275 -1.44 -7.59 -24.29
N ASP A 276 -1.58 -8.91 -24.39
CA ASP A 276 -1.57 -9.62 -25.67
C ASP A 276 -2.78 -9.26 -26.54
N TRP A 277 -3.94 -9.09 -25.90
CA TRP A 277 -5.21 -8.77 -26.56
C TRP A 277 -5.56 -7.28 -26.54
N LYS A 278 -4.73 -6.47 -25.86
CA LYS A 278 -4.95 -5.05 -25.60
C LYS A 278 -6.34 -4.76 -25.03
N LYS A 279 -6.78 -5.55 -24.05
CA LYS A 279 -8.09 -5.39 -23.39
C LYS A 279 -7.93 -4.98 -21.93
N ALA A 280 -8.91 -4.23 -21.43
CA ALA A 280 -9.09 -3.96 -20.02
C ALA A 280 -10.53 -4.24 -19.58
N TYR A 281 -10.71 -4.76 -18.37
CA TYR A 281 -12.03 -5.08 -17.79
C TYR A 281 -11.93 -5.26 -16.26
N LEU A 282 -13.07 -5.26 -15.58
CA LEU A 282 -13.18 -5.71 -14.19
C LEU A 282 -13.66 -7.17 -14.15
N ALA A 283 -13.08 -7.97 -13.27
CA ALA A 283 -13.42 -9.38 -13.08
C ALA A 283 -13.31 -9.79 -11.61
N ARG A 284 -13.71 -11.03 -11.28
CA ARG A 284 -13.54 -11.56 -9.93
C ARG A 284 -12.07 -11.84 -9.63
N LYS A 285 -11.65 -11.68 -8.38
CA LYS A 285 -10.33 -12.16 -7.91
C LYS A 285 -10.22 -13.68 -8.14
N GLN A 286 -9.03 -14.16 -8.47
CA GLN A 286 -8.81 -15.58 -8.77
C GLN A 286 -9.19 -16.47 -7.57
N GLY A 287 -9.86 -17.59 -7.84
CA GLY A 287 -10.32 -18.53 -6.82
C GLY A 287 -11.58 -18.10 -6.06
N LYS A 288 -12.21 -16.97 -6.41
CA LYS A 288 -13.46 -16.50 -5.78
C LYS A 288 -14.68 -16.88 -6.61
N GLU A 289 -15.69 -17.46 -5.95
CA GLU A 289 -16.93 -17.88 -6.60
C GLU A 289 -17.86 -16.72 -6.96
N LYS A 290 -17.81 -15.62 -6.21
CA LYS A 290 -18.63 -14.43 -6.43
C LYS A 290 -17.83 -13.17 -6.16
N GLY A 291 -18.23 -12.08 -6.78
CA GLY A 291 -17.77 -10.72 -6.45
C GLY A 291 -18.82 -9.70 -6.84
N PHE A 292 -18.81 -8.54 -6.21
CA PHE A 292 -19.80 -7.49 -6.48
C PHE A 292 -19.23 -6.09 -6.32
N LEU A 293 -19.92 -5.11 -6.90
CA LEU A 293 -19.65 -3.68 -6.84
C LEU A 293 -20.96 -2.95 -6.55
N VAL A 294 -20.89 -1.91 -5.73
CA VAL A 294 -22.01 -1.01 -5.45
C VAL A 294 -21.57 0.43 -5.65
N TRP A 295 -22.32 1.19 -6.43
CA TRP A 295 -22.25 2.65 -6.48
C TRP A 295 -23.47 3.23 -5.78
N LYS A 296 -23.27 4.28 -4.99
CA LYS A 296 -24.36 5.07 -4.41
C LYS A 296 -24.22 6.53 -4.79
N ILE A 297 -25.30 7.14 -5.27
CA ILE A 297 -25.38 8.58 -5.56
C ILE A 297 -26.38 9.18 -4.58
N ASN A 298 -25.94 10.19 -3.82
CA ASN A 298 -26.79 10.96 -2.91
C ASN A 298 -27.76 11.81 -3.72
N LEU A 299 -29.06 11.63 -3.48
CA LEU A 299 -30.15 12.34 -4.14
C LEU A 299 -31.07 13.03 -3.14
N LYS A 300 -30.65 13.08 -1.87
CA LYS A 300 -31.42 13.70 -0.79
C LYS A 300 -31.73 15.15 -1.13
N ASP A 301 -33.00 15.51 -0.94
CA ASP A 301 -33.54 16.85 -1.18
C ASP A 301 -33.47 17.31 -2.67
N LEU A 302 -33.20 16.40 -3.62
CA LEU A 302 -33.20 16.68 -5.05
C LEU A 302 -34.45 16.13 -5.75
N LYS A 303 -35.01 16.91 -6.68
CA LYS A 303 -36.11 16.46 -7.55
C LYS A 303 -35.56 15.86 -8.82
N ILE A 304 -35.95 14.62 -9.11
CA ILE A 304 -35.37 13.83 -10.19
C ILE A 304 -36.40 13.67 -11.30
N LYS A 305 -36.02 14.07 -12.50
CA LYS A 305 -36.84 13.93 -13.70
C LYS A 305 -36.66 12.54 -14.33
N GLN A 306 -35.41 12.13 -14.54
CA GLN A 306 -35.07 10.87 -15.20
C GLN A 306 -33.68 10.38 -14.77
N ILE A 307 -33.50 9.07 -14.68
CA ILE A 307 -32.20 8.43 -14.47
C ILE A 307 -31.92 7.49 -15.64
N GLU A 308 -30.75 7.59 -16.27
CA GLU A 308 -30.28 6.71 -17.33
C GLU A 308 -28.96 6.04 -16.91
N ILE A 309 -28.91 4.70 -16.97
CA ILE A 309 -27.73 3.91 -16.61
C ILE A 309 -27.38 2.96 -17.75
N CYS A 310 -26.14 3.04 -18.23
CA CYS A 310 -25.60 2.14 -19.24
C CYS A 310 -24.45 1.33 -18.63
N VAL A 311 -24.53 0.00 -18.74
CA VAL A 311 -23.51 -0.94 -18.25
C VAL A 311 -23.10 -1.88 -19.36
N ASN A 312 -21.82 -1.89 -19.70
CA ASN A 312 -21.23 -2.88 -20.59
C ASN A 312 -20.76 -4.11 -19.80
N SER A 313 -21.13 -5.30 -20.27
CA SER A 313 -20.83 -6.59 -19.65
C SER A 313 -20.42 -7.62 -20.70
N PHE A 314 -19.53 -8.52 -20.33
CA PHE A 314 -19.09 -9.61 -21.19
C PHE A 314 -19.08 -10.91 -20.41
N LYS A 315 -19.57 -11.99 -21.02
CA LYS A 315 -19.59 -13.31 -20.40
C LYS A 315 -19.16 -14.39 -21.38
N VAL A 316 -18.51 -15.41 -20.87
CA VAL A 316 -18.10 -16.63 -21.58
C VAL A 316 -18.55 -17.84 -20.77
N GLU A 317 -18.83 -18.96 -21.44
CA GLU A 317 -19.35 -20.18 -20.81
C GLU A 317 -20.63 -19.91 -19.96
N ASN A 318 -20.65 -20.42 -18.73
CA ASN A 318 -21.69 -20.21 -17.72
C ASN A 318 -21.40 -19.00 -16.81
N GLY A 319 -20.51 -18.09 -17.20
CA GLY A 319 -20.31 -16.82 -16.50
C GLY A 319 -21.61 -16.00 -16.46
N ASN A 320 -21.84 -15.34 -15.33
CA ASN A 320 -23.06 -14.59 -15.09
C ASN A 320 -22.75 -13.20 -14.53
N VAL A 321 -23.38 -12.20 -15.14
CA VAL A 321 -23.38 -10.81 -14.68
C VAL A 321 -24.82 -10.48 -14.31
N PHE A 322 -25.04 -10.19 -13.03
CA PHE A 322 -26.33 -9.75 -12.51
C PHE A 322 -26.20 -8.29 -12.10
N GLY A 323 -27.21 -7.49 -12.40
CA GLY A 323 -27.22 -6.09 -12.00
C GLY A 323 -28.60 -5.65 -11.57
N ILE A 324 -28.67 -4.80 -10.56
CA ILE A 324 -29.90 -4.19 -10.08
C ILE A 324 -29.66 -2.71 -9.80
N VAL A 325 -30.65 -1.90 -10.18
CA VAL A 325 -30.69 -0.48 -9.91
C VAL A 325 -31.88 -0.22 -9.01
N CYS A 326 -31.69 0.49 -7.91
CA CYS A 326 -32.75 0.89 -7.00
C CYS A 326 -32.70 2.40 -6.74
N CYS A 327 -33.86 3.05 -6.80
CA CYS A 327 -34.03 4.46 -6.47
C CYS A 327 -35.42 4.68 -5.84
N GLY A 328 -35.44 5.11 -4.58
CA GLY A 328 -36.69 5.20 -3.81
C GLY A 328 -37.40 3.84 -3.71
N SER A 329 -38.65 3.76 -4.16
CA SER A 329 -39.44 2.52 -4.19
C SER A 329 -39.31 1.71 -5.49
N GLN A 330 -38.55 2.20 -6.48
CA GLN A 330 -38.35 1.53 -7.75
C GLN A 330 -37.06 0.73 -7.74
N CYS A 331 -37.13 -0.55 -8.13
CA CYS A 331 -35.95 -1.38 -8.39
C CYS A 331 -36.11 -2.11 -9.73
N GLN A 332 -35.10 -2.01 -10.60
CA GLN A 332 -35.11 -2.66 -11.90
C GLN A 332 -33.83 -3.47 -12.13
N ARG A 333 -34.01 -4.68 -12.66
CA ARG A 333 -32.89 -5.56 -13.04
C ARG A 333 -32.28 -5.10 -14.36
N LEU A 334 -30.95 -5.03 -14.41
CA LEU A 334 -30.17 -4.77 -15.62
C LEU A 334 -30.28 -5.96 -16.58
N LYS A 335 -30.64 -5.65 -17.83
CA LYS A 335 -30.47 -6.58 -18.95
C LYS A 335 -28.98 -6.63 -19.32
N PRO A 336 -28.44 -7.77 -19.79
CA PRO A 336 -27.07 -7.85 -20.29
C PRO A 336 -26.84 -6.82 -21.40
N ASN A 337 -25.78 -6.01 -21.29
CA ASN A 337 -25.49 -4.88 -22.19
C ASN A 337 -26.67 -3.91 -22.33
N GLY A 338 -27.26 -3.57 -21.18
CA GLY A 338 -28.51 -2.84 -21.11
C GLY A 338 -28.32 -1.36 -20.79
N ILE A 339 -29.27 -0.59 -21.31
CA ILE A 339 -29.60 0.75 -20.83
C ILE A 339 -30.84 0.60 -19.95
N ILE A 340 -30.79 1.13 -18.74
CA ILE A 340 -31.95 1.32 -17.87
C ILE A 340 -32.34 2.78 -17.90
N LYS A 341 -33.65 3.03 -17.97
CA LYS A 341 -34.24 4.34 -17.75
C LYS A 341 -35.27 4.22 -16.64
N LEU A 342 -35.12 5.03 -15.61
CA LEU A 342 -36.09 5.19 -14.53
C LEU A 342 -36.72 6.57 -14.65
N ASP A 343 -38.05 6.60 -14.72
CA ASP A 343 -38.88 7.78 -14.81
C ASP A 343 -39.83 7.83 -13.59
N ASP A 344 -40.54 8.95 -13.40
CA ASP A 344 -41.55 9.12 -12.34
C ASP A 344 -41.02 8.85 -10.91
N ILE A 345 -39.82 9.34 -10.61
CA ILE A 345 -39.18 9.16 -9.31
C ILE A 345 -39.68 10.24 -8.35
N LYS A 346 -40.51 9.86 -7.37
CA LYS A 346 -41.12 10.81 -6.41
C LYS A 346 -40.11 11.38 -5.43
N GLU A 347 -39.60 10.53 -4.55
CA GLU A 347 -38.64 10.88 -3.50
C GLU A 347 -37.64 9.72 -3.35
N ALA A 348 -36.35 10.04 -3.31
CA ALA A 348 -35.29 9.08 -3.12
C ALA A 348 -34.10 9.74 -2.41
N ASP A 349 -33.66 9.16 -1.29
CA ASP A 349 -32.46 9.62 -0.59
C ASP A 349 -31.18 9.32 -1.40
N TYR A 350 -31.19 8.23 -2.16
CA TYR A 350 -30.06 7.82 -2.99
C TYR A 350 -30.49 6.93 -4.15
N LEU A 351 -29.63 6.87 -5.16
CA LEU A 351 -29.62 5.87 -6.23
C LEU A 351 -28.55 4.84 -5.91
N GLU A 352 -28.90 3.56 -5.99
CA GLU A 352 -27.98 2.44 -5.82
C GLU A 352 -27.90 1.62 -7.11
N LEU A 353 -26.67 1.42 -7.61
CA LEU A 353 -26.36 0.47 -8.67
C LEU A 353 -25.51 -0.63 -8.07
N ARG A 354 -26.02 -1.87 -8.09
CA ARG A 354 -25.29 -3.07 -7.64
C ARG A 354 -25.07 -4.01 -8.81
N LEU A 355 -23.81 -4.41 -9.04
CA LEU A 355 -23.39 -5.38 -10.05
C LEU A 355 -22.73 -6.57 -9.37
N GLU A 356 -23.14 -7.79 -9.72
CA GLU A 356 -22.62 -9.04 -9.19
C GLU A 356 -22.10 -9.95 -10.32
N LEU A 357 -20.95 -10.56 -10.07
CA LEU A 357 -20.27 -11.50 -10.95
C LEU A 357 -20.28 -12.88 -10.31
N SER A 358 -20.67 -13.90 -11.09
CA SER A 358 -20.79 -15.29 -10.64
C SER A 358 -20.60 -16.29 -11.81
N GLY A 359 -20.62 -17.59 -11.54
CA GLY A 359 -20.52 -18.64 -12.58
C GLY A 359 -19.09 -18.91 -13.06
N GLY A 360 -18.91 -19.42 -14.27
CA GLY A 360 -17.60 -19.82 -14.83
C GLY A 360 -17.17 -21.23 -14.44
N ASN A 361 -16.24 -21.83 -15.19
CA ASN A 361 -15.71 -23.17 -14.91
C ASN A 361 -14.17 -23.18 -14.87
N GLY A 362 -13.62 -24.11 -14.09
CA GLY A 362 -12.18 -24.36 -14.00
C GLY A 362 -11.38 -23.22 -13.36
N GLU A 363 -10.05 -23.28 -13.50
CA GLU A 363 -9.10 -22.35 -12.89
C GLU A 363 -9.25 -20.90 -13.42
N ASN A 364 -9.86 -20.74 -14.60
CA ASN A 364 -10.10 -19.46 -15.26
C ASN A 364 -11.52 -18.92 -15.06
N SER A 365 -12.35 -19.58 -14.25
CA SER A 365 -13.72 -19.15 -13.96
C SER A 365 -13.81 -17.67 -13.58
N TRP A 366 -12.85 -17.14 -12.83
CA TRP A 366 -12.80 -15.75 -12.36
C TRP A 366 -12.94 -14.69 -13.47
N GLN A 367 -12.47 -14.98 -14.69
CA GLN A 367 -12.55 -14.09 -15.86
C GLN A 367 -13.71 -14.40 -16.82
N HIS A 368 -14.56 -15.39 -16.53
CA HIS A 368 -15.68 -15.76 -17.42
C HIS A 368 -16.86 -14.78 -17.35
N SER A 369 -16.88 -13.90 -16.35
CA SER A 369 -17.82 -12.80 -16.19
C SER A 369 -17.04 -11.51 -16.00
N GLN A 370 -17.21 -10.56 -16.91
CA GLN A 370 -16.41 -9.34 -16.99
C GLN A 370 -17.32 -8.12 -17.10
N LEU A 371 -16.93 -7.03 -16.43
CA LEU A 371 -17.55 -5.72 -16.60
C LEU A 371 -16.63 -4.84 -17.42
N PHE A 372 -17.24 -3.98 -18.23
CA PHE A 372 -16.54 -2.86 -18.87
C PHE A 372 -15.41 -3.31 -19.81
N ARG A 373 -15.54 -4.48 -20.44
CA ARG A 373 -14.54 -4.99 -21.39
C ARG A 373 -14.39 -4.05 -22.57
N THR A 374 -13.22 -3.46 -22.72
CA THR A 374 -12.92 -2.42 -23.72
C THR A 374 -11.51 -2.58 -24.29
N ASP A 375 -11.26 -2.01 -25.46
CA ASP A 375 -9.93 -1.95 -26.08
C ASP A 375 -9.08 -0.83 -25.46
N LEU A 376 -7.79 -1.10 -25.24
CA LEU A 376 -6.85 -0.10 -24.71
C LEU A 376 -6.62 1.08 -25.67
N ASN A 377 -6.78 0.84 -26.98
CA ASN A 377 -6.47 1.83 -28.02
C ASN A 377 -7.71 2.52 -28.60
N ASN A 378 -8.91 1.96 -28.37
CA ASN A 378 -10.17 2.48 -28.87
C ASN A 378 -11.23 2.27 -27.78
N SER A 379 -11.19 3.13 -26.77
CA SER A 379 -11.96 2.93 -25.56
C SER A 379 -13.38 3.48 -25.69
N GLU A 380 -14.35 2.59 -25.45
CA GLU A 380 -15.71 2.99 -25.14
C GLU A 380 -15.92 3.01 -23.62
N PRO A 381 -16.77 3.92 -23.09
CA PRO A 381 -17.06 3.95 -21.67
C PRO A 381 -17.79 2.68 -21.22
N GLY A 382 -17.32 2.10 -20.11
CA GLY A 382 -17.87 0.87 -19.57
C GLY A 382 -19.14 1.09 -18.73
N LEU A 383 -19.17 2.19 -17.99
CA LEU A 383 -20.29 2.61 -17.16
C LEU A 383 -20.63 4.06 -17.49
N LYS A 384 -21.93 4.35 -17.60
CA LYS A 384 -22.48 5.69 -17.63
C LYS A 384 -23.66 5.75 -16.69
N ILE A 385 -23.67 6.72 -15.78
CA ILE A 385 -24.83 7.03 -14.92
C ILE A 385 -25.15 8.50 -15.13
N LYS A 386 -26.36 8.77 -15.60
CA LYS A 386 -26.88 10.12 -15.83
C LYS A 386 -28.15 10.32 -15.01
N VAL A 387 -28.23 11.44 -14.31
CA VAL A 387 -29.39 11.88 -13.54
C VAL A 387 -29.79 13.27 -14.03
N GLU A 388 -31.01 13.39 -14.55
CA GLU A 388 -31.62 14.67 -14.91
C GLU A 388 -32.46 15.17 -13.73
N PHE A 389 -32.23 16.41 -13.33
CA PHE A 389 -32.99 17.08 -12.27
C PHE A 389 -34.13 17.93 -12.86
N GLU A 390 -35.15 18.25 -12.05
CA GLU A 390 -36.30 19.07 -12.46
C GLU A 390 -35.99 20.55 -12.71
#